data_AF-C6VZB9-F1
#
_entry.id   AF-C6VZB9-F1
#
_cell.length_a   1.000
_cell.length_b   1.000
_cell.length_c   1.000
_cell.angle_alpha   90.00
_cell.angle_beta   90.00
_cell.angle_gamma   90.00
#
_symmetry.space_group_name_H-M   'P 1'
#
loop_
_entity.id
_entity.type
_entity.pdbx_description
1 polymer ?
#
loop_
_entity_poly.entity_id
_entity_poly.type
_entity_poly.pdbx_seq_one_letter_code
_entity_poly.pdbx_strand_id
1 'polypeptide(L)'
;MPAAIVSAINNSMFRFPNRPSGRDFACIIHHVNQNYMKKTILYLIIILLSLGRAPGQTLRWNYPCKPGTECWNALTSVTERQNACQITGIDLSTLSTEELLLITMEHPFFRSYIAHDSPIEGMGFVLEGFNGFLEFKRRPDAMRALRDVYFREEFRKIQTFPDSAEMGAYSLKLIGVELMMCDDALLDQMSSEEKVHFLQRLHSQWLVKKRYEVVFGGISNEVSAYLFDLILQSMGEELLADHFEPEAIESFRRRLIVRSTAPIEHLLNKFDEYVKSH
;
A
#
# COMPACT_ATOMS: atom_id res chain seq x y z
N MET A 1 5.29 8.67 -67.50
CA MET A 1 6.22 9.53 -68.27
C MET A 1 5.41 10.63 -68.94
N PRO A 2 5.92 11.86 -69.16
CA PRO A 2 7.17 12.44 -68.64
C PRO A 2 7.08 13.95 -68.27
N ALA A 3 8.19 14.42 -67.70
CA ALA A 3 8.83 15.72 -67.93
C ALA A 3 8.07 17.03 -67.66
N ALA A 4 8.49 17.75 -66.63
CA ALA A 4 9.16 19.05 -66.81
C ALA A 4 9.33 19.79 -65.47
N ILE A 5 10.33 19.40 -64.67
CA ILE A 5 11.08 20.37 -63.83
C ILE A 5 12.55 19.94 -63.87
N VAL A 6 13.18 20.21 -65.01
CA VAL A 6 14.64 20.31 -65.21
C VAL A 6 14.83 21.67 -65.89
N SER A 7 15.14 22.71 -65.12
CA SER A 7 15.65 24.00 -65.65
C SER A 7 15.99 24.95 -64.50
N ALA A 8 16.94 24.56 -63.66
CA ALA A 8 17.77 25.54 -62.95
C ALA A 8 19.09 24.84 -62.65
N ILE A 9 20.19 25.52 -63.01
CA ILE A 9 21.58 25.11 -62.75
C ILE A 9 22.16 24.18 -63.84
N ASN A 10 22.28 24.74 -65.05
CA ASN A 10 23.40 24.45 -65.94
C ASN A 10 23.89 25.80 -66.50
N ASN A 11 24.78 26.48 -65.78
CA ASN A 11 25.84 27.34 -66.33
C ASN A 11 26.63 28.04 -65.21
N SER A 12 27.59 27.31 -64.65
CA SER A 12 28.83 27.91 -64.20
C SER A 12 29.93 26.85 -64.29
N MET A 13 30.54 26.74 -65.47
CA MET A 13 31.95 26.34 -65.57
C MET A 13 32.73 27.19 -64.56
N PHE A 14 33.42 26.57 -63.59
CA PHE A 14 34.77 26.97 -63.20
C PHE A 14 35.35 25.94 -62.21
N ARG A 15 36.34 25.19 -62.71
CA ARG A 15 37.51 24.61 -62.02
C ARG A 15 37.25 23.56 -60.92
N PHE A 16 37.68 22.34 -61.22
CA PHE A 16 38.12 21.37 -60.22
C PHE A 16 39.31 21.92 -59.43
N PRO A 17 39.29 21.79 -58.09
CA PRO A 17 40.50 21.43 -57.38
C PRO A 17 40.26 20.16 -56.54
N ASN A 18 41.12 19.17 -56.78
CA ASN A 18 41.54 18.12 -55.85
C ASN A 18 40.48 17.19 -55.23
N ARG A 19 40.57 15.90 -55.60
CA ARG A 19 39.99 14.78 -54.83
C ARG A 19 40.47 14.88 -53.36
N PRO A 20 39.59 14.79 -52.36
CA PRO A 20 40.02 14.65 -50.98
C PRO A 20 40.75 13.31 -50.82
N SER A 21 41.90 13.34 -50.14
CA SER A 21 42.66 12.15 -49.82
C SER A 21 41.87 11.25 -48.86
N GLY A 22 42.06 9.93 -48.93
CA GLY A 22 41.29 8.94 -48.16
C GLY A 22 41.31 9.09 -46.62
N ARG A 23 42.12 10.01 -46.07
CA ARG A 23 42.13 10.33 -44.63
C ARG A 23 40.97 11.23 -44.19
N ASP A 24 40.47 12.11 -45.07
CA ASP A 24 39.39 13.05 -44.72
C ASP A 24 38.02 12.36 -44.65
N PHE A 25 37.79 11.34 -45.49
CA PHE A 25 36.59 10.51 -45.43
C PHE A 25 36.51 9.68 -44.14
N ALA A 26 37.62 9.14 -43.65
CA ALA A 26 37.66 8.37 -42.41
C ALA A 26 37.32 9.24 -41.19
N CYS A 27 37.78 10.50 -41.16
CA CYS A 27 37.47 11.44 -40.08
C CYS A 27 35.99 11.84 -40.05
N ILE A 28 35.40 12.11 -41.22
CA ILE A 28 33.97 12.45 -41.35
C ILE A 28 33.09 11.25 -40.98
N ILE A 29 33.41 10.04 -41.46
CA ILE A 29 32.67 8.82 -41.09
C ILE A 29 32.77 8.56 -39.59
N HIS A 30 33.95 8.73 -38.98
CA HIS A 30 34.12 8.57 -37.53
C HIS A 30 33.30 9.60 -36.74
N HIS A 31 33.27 10.86 -37.17
CA HIS A 31 32.53 11.92 -36.48
C HIS A 31 31.00 11.78 -36.63
N VAL A 32 30.52 11.33 -37.80
CA VAL A 32 29.10 11.03 -38.03
C VAL A 32 28.66 9.81 -37.21
N ASN A 33 29.49 8.75 -37.12
CA ASN A 33 29.19 7.56 -36.30
C ASN A 33 29.13 7.89 -34.81
N GLN A 34 30.05 8.73 -34.31
CA GLN A 34 30.06 9.18 -32.91
C GLN A 34 28.79 9.98 -32.55
N ASN A 35 28.33 10.85 -33.44
CA ASN A 35 27.09 11.61 -33.23
C ASN A 35 25.83 10.76 -33.39
N TYR A 36 25.83 9.76 -34.27
CA TYR A 36 24.76 8.77 -34.38
C TYR A 36 24.68 7.91 -33.12
N MET A 37 25.79 7.34 -32.67
CA MET A 37 25.84 6.52 -31.45
C MET A 37 25.42 7.29 -30.19
N LYS A 38 25.83 8.55 -30.02
CA LYS A 38 25.40 9.40 -28.89
C LYS A 38 23.90 9.67 -28.90
N LYS A 39 23.30 9.89 -30.08
CA LYS A 39 21.85 10.04 -30.23
C LYS A 39 21.13 8.73 -29.94
N THR A 40 21.63 7.59 -30.44
CA THR A 40 21.05 6.27 -30.16
C THR A 40 21.12 5.91 -28.67
N ILE A 41 22.23 6.23 -27.99
CA ILE A 41 22.38 6.05 -26.54
C ILE A 41 21.39 6.96 -25.78
N LEU A 42 21.22 8.22 -26.20
CA LEU A 42 20.24 9.13 -25.61
C LEU A 42 18.79 8.64 -25.80
N TYR A 43 18.45 8.12 -26.98
CA TYR A 43 17.14 7.52 -27.25
C TYR A 43 16.91 6.26 -26.40
N LEU A 44 17.92 5.40 -26.22
CA LEU A 44 17.84 4.23 -25.35
C LEU A 44 17.66 4.61 -23.88
N ILE A 45 18.34 5.66 -23.40
CA ILE A 45 18.18 6.19 -22.03
C ILE A 45 16.77 6.76 -21.84
N ILE A 46 16.21 7.48 -22.82
CA ILE A 46 14.83 8.02 -22.76
C ILE A 46 13.78 6.90 -22.75
N ILE A 47 14.00 5.83 -23.51
CA ILE A 47 13.12 4.64 -23.52
C ILE A 47 13.23 3.89 -22.19
N LEU A 48 14.43 3.74 -21.62
CA LEU A 48 14.62 3.14 -20.29
C LEU A 48 14.00 3.99 -19.16
N LEU A 49 14.02 5.32 -19.27
CA LEU A 49 13.38 6.24 -18.31
C LEU A 49 11.84 6.24 -18.41
N SER A 50 11.27 5.83 -19.54
CA SER A 50 9.81 5.73 -19.73
C SER A 50 9.22 4.37 -19.36
N LEU A 51 10.06 3.37 -19.07
CA LEU A 51 9.66 2.04 -18.57
C LEU A 51 9.53 1.96 -17.03
N GLY A 52 9.56 3.10 -16.34
CA GLY A 52 9.58 3.19 -14.88
C GLY A 52 8.36 3.84 -14.26
N ARG A 53 7.14 3.36 -14.57
CA ARG A 53 6.00 3.56 -13.67
C ARG A 53 5.04 2.39 -13.83
N ALA A 54 5.02 1.50 -12.84
CA ALA A 54 3.84 0.64 -12.68
C ALA A 54 2.63 1.58 -12.61
N PRO A 55 1.58 1.39 -13.43
CA PRO A 55 0.38 2.20 -13.29
C PRO A 55 -0.13 1.98 -11.87
N GLY A 56 -0.10 3.02 -11.05
CA GLY A 56 -0.86 3.02 -9.80
C GLY A 56 -2.30 2.72 -10.19
N GLN A 57 -2.89 1.71 -9.56
CA GLN A 57 -4.27 1.31 -9.82
C GLN A 57 -5.15 2.55 -9.66
N THR A 58 -5.74 3.01 -10.76
CA THR A 58 -6.62 4.18 -10.74
C THR A 58 -7.96 3.74 -10.17
N LEU A 59 -8.25 4.14 -8.93
CA LEU A 59 -9.52 3.84 -8.27
C LEU A 59 -10.65 4.63 -8.93
N ARG A 60 -11.81 3.98 -9.13
CA ARG A 60 -13.00 4.65 -9.67
C ARG A 60 -13.59 5.71 -8.74
N TRP A 61 -13.28 5.62 -7.44
CA TRP A 61 -13.65 6.63 -6.46
C TRP A 61 -12.42 7.33 -5.90
N ASN A 62 -12.50 8.66 -5.82
CA ASN A 62 -11.55 9.50 -5.10
C ASN A 62 -12.35 10.46 -4.23
N TYR A 63 -12.02 10.54 -2.94
CA TYR A 63 -12.74 11.41 -2.01
C TYR A 63 -12.60 12.89 -2.43
N PRO A 64 -13.70 13.55 -2.85
CA PRO A 64 -13.64 14.93 -3.31
C PRO A 64 -13.41 15.89 -2.15
N CYS A 65 -13.82 15.49 -0.94
CA CYS A 65 -13.66 16.25 0.27
C CYS A 65 -12.82 15.51 1.31
N LYS A 66 -11.62 16.02 1.57
CA LYS A 66 -10.62 15.41 2.47
C LYS A 66 -9.72 16.47 3.12
N PRO A 67 -8.99 16.14 4.20
CA PRO A 67 -8.10 17.08 4.86
C PRO A 67 -7.20 17.86 3.88
N GLY A 68 -7.14 19.18 4.04
CA GLY A 68 -6.38 20.09 3.18
C GLY A 68 -7.14 20.65 1.98
N THR A 69 -8.38 20.23 1.73
CA THR A 69 -9.24 20.81 0.68
C THR A 69 -10.11 21.95 1.20
N GLU A 70 -10.51 22.88 0.33
CA GLU A 70 -11.41 23.99 0.69
C GLU A 70 -12.74 23.50 1.27
N CYS A 71 -13.36 22.50 0.64
CA CYS A 71 -14.61 21.94 1.16
C CYS A 71 -14.44 21.36 2.56
N TRP A 72 -13.32 20.68 2.86
CA TRP A 72 -13.10 20.06 4.17
C TRP A 72 -12.96 21.09 5.28
N ASN A 73 -12.29 22.21 4.96
CA ASN A 73 -12.11 23.32 5.87
C ASN A 73 -13.43 24.08 6.14
N ALA A 74 -14.39 23.99 5.21
CA ALA A 74 -15.73 24.56 5.38
C ALA A 74 -16.65 23.69 6.26
N LEU A 75 -16.33 22.41 6.49
CA LEU A 75 -17.12 21.52 7.37
C LEU A 75 -16.84 21.84 8.83
N THR A 76 -17.91 22.11 9.58
CA THR A 76 -17.85 22.61 10.97
C THR A 76 -18.07 21.52 12.02
N SER A 77 -18.75 20.42 11.65
CA SER A 77 -19.04 19.31 12.57
C SER A 77 -18.38 18.00 12.15
N VAL A 78 -18.24 17.08 13.11
CA VAL A 78 -17.78 15.70 12.86
C VAL A 78 -18.76 14.97 11.93
N THR A 79 -20.07 15.13 12.16
CA THR A 79 -21.12 14.53 11.33
C THR A 79 -21.03 14.99 9.87
N GLU A 80 -20.81 16.29 9.63
CA GLU A 80 -20.61 16.81 8.27
C GLU A 80 -19.40 16.16 7.58
N ARG A 81 -18.30 15.97 8.29
CA ARG A 81 -17.10 15.30 7.76
C ARG A 81 -17.35 13.81 7.50
N GLN A 82 -18.03 13.11 8.40
CA GLN A 82 -18.41 11.70 8.19
C GLN A 82 -19.32 11.54 6.97
N ASN A 83 -20.28 12.45 6.77
CA ASN A 83 -21.14 12.45 5.59
C ASN A 83 -20.35 12.72 4.30
N ALA A 84 -19.37 13.62 4.34
CA ALA A 84 -18.50 13.91 3.21
C ALA A 84 -17.60 12.73 2.81
N CYS A 85 -17.38 11.77 3.73
CA CYS A 85 -16.64 10.54 3.48
C CYS A 85 -17.50 9.40 2.90
N GLN A 86 -18.80 9.58 2.71
CA GLN A 86 -19.62 8.54 2.07
C GLN A 86 -19.32 8.45 0.56
N ILE A 87 -19.27 7.23 0.01
CA ILE A 87 -19.11 7.03 -1.44
C ILE A 87 -20.45 7.32 -2.11
N THR A 88 -20.48 8.27 -3.05
CA THR A 88 -21.72 8.70 -3.73
C THR A 88 -21.56 8.67 -5.25
N GLY A 89 -22.63 8.51 -6.02
CA GLY A 89 -22.57 8.57 -7.48
C GLY A 89 -21.93 7.36 -8.18
N ILE A 90 -21.52 6.32 -7.43
CA ILE A 90 -21.12 5.02 -7.97
C ILE A 90 -21.93 3.93 -7.26
N ASP A 91 -22.41 2.96 -8.02
CA ASP A 91 -22.96 1.73 -7.46
C ASP A 91 -21.82 0.84 -6.94
N LEU A 92 -21.74 0.70 -5.61
CA LEU A 92 -20.67 -0.04 -4.95
C LEU A 92 -20.64 -1.51 -5.37
N SER A 93 -21.78 -2.12 -5.71
CA SER A 93 -21.87 -3.51 -6.14
C SER A 93 -21.11 -3.78 -7.45
N THR A 94 -20.82 -2.72 -8.22
CA THR A 94 -20.05 -2.80 -9.47
C THR A 94 -18.54 -2.73 -9.28
N LEU A 95 -18.06 -2.39 -8.08
CA LEU A 95 -16.63 -2.39 -7.76
C LEU A 95 -16.18 -3.82 -7.48
N SER A 96 -14.95 -4.17 -7.83
CA SER A 96 -14.35 -5.41 -7.33
C SER A 96 -14.14 -5.33 -5.81
N THR A 97 -14.09 -6.47 -5.11
CA THR A 97 -13.85 -6.50 -3.65
C THR A 97 -12.51 -5.86 -3.29
N GLU A 98 -11.47 -6.10 -4.10
CA GLU A 98 -10.16 -5.45 -3.94
C GLU A 98 -10.23 -3.94 -4.16
N GLU A 99 -10.90 -3.47 -5.22
CA GLU A 99 -11.03 -2.03 -5.47
C GLU A 99 -11.79 -1.32 -4.33
N LEU A 100 -12.88 -1.92 -3.84
CA LEU A 100 -13.64 -1.37 -2.72
C LEU A 100 -12.82 -1.32 -1.43
N LEU A 101 -11.98 -2.34 -1.19
CA LEU A 101 -11.01 -2.33 -0.09
C LEU A 101 -10.01 -1.18 -0.23
N LEU A 102 -9.40 -1.02 -1.41
CA LEU A 102 -8.44 0.04 -1.65
C LEU A 102 -9.07 1.43 -1.47
N ILE A 103 -10.32 1.62 -1.90
CA ILE A 103 -11.08 2.84 -1.63
C ILE A 103 -11.28 3.04 -0.11
N THR A 104 -11.66 1.98 0.62
CA THR A 104 -11.83 2.03 2.08
C THR A 104 -10.53 2.42 2.79
N MET A 105 -9.39 1.90 2.33
CA MET A 105 -8.07 2.24 2.87
C MET A 105 -7.64 3.69 2.57
N GLU A 106 -8.27 4.36 1.62
CA GLU A 106 -8.08 5.78 1.29
C GLU A 106 -9.11 6.69 2.00
N HIS A 107 -9.94 6.13 2.88
CA HIS A 107 -10.93 6.90 3.65
C HIS A 107 -10.25 8.09 4.37
N PRO A 108 -10.81 9.31 4.34
CA PRO A 108 -10.14 10.50 4.88
C PRO A 108 -9.77 10.42 6.38
N PHE A 109 -10.52 9.63 7.15
CA PHE A 109 -10.23 9.35 8.56
C PHE A 109 -9.48 8.03 8.79
N PHE A 110 -9.02 7.31 7.75
CA PHE A 110 -8.51 5.94 7.89
C PHE A 110 -7.42 5.79 8.94
N ARG A 111 -6.55 6.79 9.08
CA ARG A 111 -5.46 6.80 10.08
C ARG A 111 -5.83 7.50 11.39
N SER A 112 -7.05 8.00 11.54
CA SER A 112 -7.46 8.74 12.74
C SER A 112 -7.70 7.84 13.95
N TYR A 113 -7.68 6.51 13.78
CA TYR A 113 -7.85 5.59 14.91
C TYR A 113 -6.80 5.77 16.02
N ILE A 114 -5.60 6.29 15.70
CA ILE A 114 -4.57 6.58 16.71
C ILE A 114 -4.87 7.81 17.58
N ALA A 115 -5.89 8.61 17.22
CA ALA A 115 -6.28 9.80 17.97
C ALA A 115 -7.34 9.49 19.05
N HIS A 116 -7.71 8.22 19.21
CA HIS A 116 -8.67 7.75 20.21
C HIS A 116 -7.95 7.00 21.34
N ASP A 117 -8.64 6.83 22.48
CA ASP A 117 -8.12 6.12 23.64
C ASP A 117 -7.79 4.64 23.34
N SER A 118 -8.43 4.08 22.33
CA SER A 118 -8.21 2.73 21.84
C SER A 118 -8.16 2.73 20.31
N PRO A 119 -7.17 2.05 19.69
CA PRO A 119 -7.16 1.83 18.26
C PRO A 119 -8.39 1.08 17.72
N ILE A 120 -8.99 0.19 18.53
CA ILE A 120 -10.23 -0.51 18.18
C ILE A 120 -11.40 0.47 18.12
N GLU A 121 -11.59 1.28 19.18
CA GLU A 121 -12.63 2.31 19.23
C GLU A 121 -12.46 3.32 18.08
N GLY A 122 -11.21 3.73 17.84
CA GLY A 122 -10.87 4.67 16.77
C GLY A 122 -11.15 4.10 15.37
N MET A 123 -10.85 2.81 15.13
CA MET A 123 -11.18 2.19 13.84
C MET A 123 -12.69 2.01 13.70
N GLY A 124 -13.40 1.68 14.79
CA GLY A 124 -14.86 1.68 14.84
C GLY A 124 -15.44 3.02 14.40
N PHE A 125 -14.95 4.13 14.97
CA PHE A 125 -15.36 5.48 14.57
C PHE A 125 -15.16 5.78 13.07
N VAL A 126 -14.13 5.22 12.45
CA VAL A 126 -13.81 5.41 11.03
C VAL A 126 -14.76 4.60 10.14
N LEU A 127 -15.03 3.35 10.50
CA LEU A 127 -15.68 2.38 9.63
C LEU A 127 -17.18 2.21 9.90
N GLU A 128 -17.63 2.50 11.11
CA GLU A 128 -19.04 2.37 11.49
C GLU A 128 -19.89 3.40 10.75
N GLY A 129 -20.93 2.93 10.06
CA GLY A 129 -21.78 3.78 9.23
C GLY A 129 -21.16 4.23 7.90
N PHE A 130 -19.89 3.90 7.62
CA PHE A 130 -19.29 4.15 6.31
C PHE A 130 -19.78 3.13 5.28
N ASN A 131 -20.44 3.60 4.21
CA ASN A 131 -21.08 2.73 3.24
C ASN A 131 -20.11 1.81 2.48
N GLY A 132 -18.87 2.25 2.25
CA GLY A 132 -17.86 1.44 1.56
C GLY A 132 -17.44 0.22 2.37
N PHE A 133 -17.20 0.39 3.69
CA PHE A 133 -16.86 -0.74 4.55
C PHE A 133 -18.05 -1.66 4.82
N LEU A 134 -19.26 -1.10 5.00
CA LEU A 134 -20.47 -1.89 5.16
C LEU A 134 -20.75 -2.79 3.95
N GLU A 135 -20.52 -2.28 2.73
CA GLU A 135 -20.59 -3.08 1.52
C GLU A 135 -19.45 -4.10 1.46
N PHE A 136 -18.21 -3.68 1.74
CA PHE A 136 -17.03 -4.55 1.70
C PHE A 136 -17.19 -5.77 2.60
N LYS A 137 -17.51 -5.56 3.88
CA LYS A 137 -17.64 -6.61 4.90
C LYS A 137 -18.70 -7.66 4.56
N ARG A 138 -19.74 -7.30 3.78
CA ARG A 138 -20.79 -8.23 3.35
C ARG A 138 -20.35 -9.18 2.24
N ARG A 139 -19.22 -8.91 1.57
CA ARG A 139 -18.77 -9.73 0.45
C ARG A 139 -18.16 -11.03 0.98
N PRO A 140 -18.50 -12.18 0.37
CA PRO A 140 -18.01 -13.48 0.84
C PRO A 140 -16.50 -13.66 0.63
N ASP A 141 -15.86 -12.78 -0.15
CA ASP A 141 -14.42 -12.79 -0.38
C ASP A 141 -13.67 -11.60 0.22
N ALA A 142 -14.31 -10.85 1.12
CA ALA A 142 -13.74 -9.67 1.76
C ALA A 142 -12.46 -10.01 2.52
N MET A 143 -12.48 -11.03 3.37
CA MET A 143 -11.30 -11.42 4.16
C MET A 143 -10.17 -11.95 3.28
N ARG A 144 -10.49 -12.63 2.17
CA ARG A 144 -9.49 -13.04 1.17
C ARG A 144 -8.82 -11.82 0.54
N ALA A 145 -9.60 -10.87 0.02
CA ALA A 145 -9.07 -9.65 -0.58
C ALA A 145 -8.23 -8.83 0.41
N LEU A 146 -8.67 -8.73 1.68
CA LEU A 146 -7.96 -8.04 2.75
C LEU A 146 -6.57 -8.64 3.00
N ARG A 147 -6.50 -9.97 3.13
CA ARG A 147 -5.25 -10.70 3.27
C ARG A 147 -4.35 -10.54 2.05
N ASP A 148 -4.90 -10.65 0.84
CA ASP A 148 -4.14 -10.56 -0.40
C ASP A 148 -3.50 -9.18 -0.58
N VAL A 149 -4.23 -8.10 -0.28
CA VAL A 149 -3.69 -6.74 -0.30
C VAL A 149 -2.61 -6.57 0.77
N TYR A 150 -2.88 -6.98 2.01
CA TYR A 150 -1.94 -6.85 3.12
C TYR A 150 -0.62 -7.60 2.87
N PHE A 151 -0.68 -8.84 2.39
CA PHE A 151 0.51 -9.65 2.16
C PHE A 151 1.21 -9.40 0.83
N ARG A 152 0.63 -8.57 -0.06
CA ARG A 152 1.33 -8.06 -1.25
C ARG A 152 2.36 -6.98 -0.89
N GLU A 153 2.31 -6.46 0.32
CA GLU A 153 3.15 -5.34 0.75
C GLU A 153 4.62 -5.75 0.92
N GLU A 154 5.49 -5.02 0.22
CA GLU A 154 6.93 -5.23 0.26
C GLU A 154 7.60 -4.25 1.25
N PHE A 155 7.86 -4.70 2.48
CA PHE A 155 8.47 -3.84 3.51
C PHE A 155 9.83 -3.25 3.15
N ARG A 156 10.55 -3.79 2.16
CA ARG A 156 11.80 -3.20 1.66
C ARG A 156 11.61 -1.77 1.16
N LYS A 157 10.42 -1.42 0.67
CA LYS A 157 10.10 -0.05 0.21
C LYS A 157 10.20 1.00 1.31
N ILE A 158 10.20 0.60 2.59
CA ILE A 158 10.45 1.52 3.72
C ILE A 158 11.76 2.27 3.54
N GLN A 159 12.78 1.60 3.00
CA GLN A 159 14.10 2.18 2.75
C GLN A 159 14.09 3.25 1.64
N THR A 160 13.02 3.31 0.85
CA THR A 160 12.84 4.28 -0.23
C THR A 160 12.04 5.52 0.19
N PHE A 161 11.43 5.50 1.38
CA PHE A 161 10.69 6.66 1.86
C PHE A 161 11.65 7.80 2.20
N PRO A 162 11.31 9.04 1.83
CA PRO A 162 12.18 10.21 1.97
C PRO A 162 12.34 10.64 3.43
N ASP A 163 11.35 10.37 4.28
CA ASP A 163 11.34 10.79 5.68
C ASP A 163 10.51 9.88 6.59
N SER A 164 10.58 10.16 7.89
CA SER A 164 9.87 9.41 8.93
C SER A 164 8.35 9.60 8.89
N ALA A 165 7.85 10.70 8.30
CA ALA A 165 6.41 10.95 8.19
C ALA A 165 5.79 10.01 7.15
N GLU A 166 6.45 9.80 6.02
CA GLU A 166 6.02 8.80 5.04
C GLU A 166 6.12 7.36 5.57
N MET A 167 7.20 7.03 6.30
CA MET A 167 7.31 5.74 6.99
C MET A 167 6.17 5.53 8.00
N GLY A 168 5.86 6.55 8.80
CA GLY A 168 4.76 6.53 9.76
C GLY A 168 3.41 6.38 9.09
N ALA A 169 3.14 7.15 8.02
CA ALA A 169 1.88 7.05 7.26
C ALA A 169 1.69 5.66 6.65
N TYR A 170 2.77 5.06 6.14
CA TYR A 170 2.76 3.69 5.65
C TYR A 170 2.49 2.67 6.77
N SER A 171 3.16 2.81 7.92
CA SER A 171 2.95 1.93 9.08
C SER A 171 1.51 1.97 9.57
N LEU A 172 0.96 3.18 9.77
CA LEU A 172 -0.42 3.38 10.20
C LEU A 172 -1.43 2.82 9.20
N LYS A 173 -1.13 2.87 7.90
CA LYS A 173 -2.01 2.24 6.90
C LYS A 173 -2.09 0.72 7.11
N LEU A 174 -0.96 0.05 7.40
CA LEU A 174 -0.95 -1.39 7.62
C LEU A 174 -1.53 -1.81 8.97
N ILE A 175 -1.29 -1.03 10.02
CA ILE A 175 -1.94 -1.23 11.32
C ILE A 175 -3.46 -1.12 11.17
N GLY A 176 -3.95 -0.12 10.41
CA GLY A 176 -5.37 0.00 10.13
C GLY A 176 -5.95 -1.21 9.39
N VAL A 177 -5.20 -1.80 8.46
CA VAL A 177 -5.60 -3.05 7.78
C VAL A 177 -5.65 -4.23 8.74
N GLU A 178 -4.71 -4.36 9.68
CA GLU A 178 -4.78 -5.39 10.73
C GLU A 178 -5.99 -5.19 11.65
N LEU A 179 -6.30 -3.94 12.02
CA LEU A 179 -7.51 -3.63 12.79
C LEU A 179 -8.80 -3.99 12.03
N MET A 180 -8.84 -3.82 10.70
CA MET A 180 -9.95 -4.30 9.89
C MET A 180 -10.07 -5.83 9.95
N MET A 181 -8.96 -6.57 9.97
CA MET A 181 -8.96 -8.03 10.06
C MET A 181 -9.49 -8.55 11.41
N CYS A 182 -9.50 -7.71 12.45
CA CYS A 182 -10.05 -8.06 13.76
C CYS A 182 -11.58 -8.09 13.80
N ASP A 183 -12.27 -7.78 12.70
CA ASP A 183 -13.72 -7.84 12.63
C ASP A 183 -14.23 -9.30 12.57
N ASP A 184 -15.09 -9.68 13.52
CA ASP A 184 -15.62 -11.05 13.66
C ASP A 184 -16.24 -11.58 12.34
N ALA A 185 -17.01 -10.76 11.63
CA ALA A 185 -17.68 -11.24 10.41
C ALA A 185 -16.71 -11.41 9.24
N LEU A 186 -15.51 -10.81 9.30
CA LEU A 186 -14.43 -11.10 8.37
C LEU A 186 -13.66 -12.36 8.80
N LEU A 187 -13.38 -12.53 10.09
CA LEU A 187 -12.73 -13.73 10.61
C LEU A 187 -13.55 -14.99 10.37
N ASP A 188 -14.88 -14.90 10.46
CA ASP A 188 -15.84 -15.99 10.22
C ASP A 188 -15.93 -16.41 8.75
N GLN A 189 -15.33 -15.65 7.82
CA GLN A 189 -15.24 -16.06 6.41
C GLN A 189 -14.18 -17.14 6.18
N MET A 190 -13.32 -17.40 7.18
CA MET A 190 -12.25 -18.38 7.08
C MET A 190 -12.60 -19.65 7.85
N SER A 191 -12.32 -20.80 7.23
CA SER A 191 -12.29 -22.09 7.92
C SER A 191 -11.16 -22.16 8.97
N SER A 192 -11.23 -23.10 9.91
CA SER A 192 -10.16 -23.31 10.89
C SER A 192 -8.81 -23.63 10.24
N GLU A 193 -8.79 -24.38 9.13
CA GLU A 193 -7.57 -24.67 8.37
C GLU A 193 -6.98 -23.39 7.75
N GLU A 194 -7.82 -22.55 7.14
CA GLU A 194 -7.37 -21.25 6.61
C GLU A 194 -6.86 -20.31 7.68
N LYS A 195 -7.44 -20.34 8.89
CA LYS A 195 -6.99 -19.57 10.05
C LYS A 195 -5.60 -19.98 10.51
N VAL A 196 -5.28 -21.28 10.52
CA VAL A 196 -3.92 -21.78 10.84
C VAL A 196 -2.90 -21.27 9.82
N HIS A 197 -3.17 -21.42 8.52
CA HIS A 197 -2.29 -20.90 7.48
C HIS A 197 -2.15 -19.37 7.52
N PHE A 198 -3.24 -18.68 7.87
CA PHE A 198 -3.22 -17.23 8.03
C PHE A 198 -2.32 -16.81 9.21
N LEU A 199 -2.42 -17.49 10.36
CA LEU A 199 -1.53 -17.27 11.52
C LEU A 199 -0.06 -17.49 11.15
N GLN A 200 0.27 -18.56 10.45
CA GLN A 200 1.65 -18.83 10.00
C GLN A 200 2.18 -17.70 9.10
N ARG A 201 1.34 -17.19 8.19
CA ARG A 201 1.70 -16.09 7.28
C ARG A 201 1.82 -14.75 8.01
N LEU A 202 0.92 -14.46 8.95
CA LEU A 202 0.98 -13.30 9.82
C LEU A 202 2.25 -13.31 10.69
N HIS A 203 2.59 -14.44 11.28
CA HIS A 203 3.81 -14.63 12.06
C HIS A 203 5.06 -14.39 11.22
N SER A 204 5.11 -14.95 10.00
CA SER A 204 6.20 -14.70 9.05
C SER A 204 6.34 -13.20 8.73
N GLN A 205 5.22 -12.50 8.51
CA GLN A 205 5.18 -11.06 8.25
C GLN A 205 5.64 -10.26 9.48
N TRP A 206 5.23 -10.65 10.68
CA TRP A 206 5.68 -10.05 11.94
C TRP A 206 7.19 -10.19 12.15
N LEU A 207 7.78 -11.36 11.87
CA LEU A 207 9.23 -11.54 11.92
C LEU A 207 9.96 -10.61 10.94
N VAL A 208 9.33 -10.26 9.80
CA VAL A 208 9.86 -9.21 8.92
C VAL A 208 9.73 -7.82 9.56
N LYS A 209 8.56 -7.48 10.11
CA LYS A 209 8.31 -6.20 10.79
C LYS A 209 9.30 -5.94 11.92
N LYS A 210 9.72 -6.96 12.68
CA LYS A 210 10.76 -6.85 13.72
C LYS A 210 12.08 -6.27 13.20
N ARG A 211 12.42 -6.51 11.93
CA ARG A 211 13.64 -5.93 11.32
C ARG A 211 13.51 -4.43 11.03
N TYR A 212 12.30 -3.90 11.12
CA TYR A 212 11.95 -2.50 10.93
C TYR A 212 11.27 -1.95 12.19
N GLU A 213 11.80 -2.30 13.38
CA GLU A 213 11.22 -1.96 14.69
C GLU A 213 10.94 -0.46 14.89
N VAL A 214 11.78 0.42 14.33
CA VAL A 214 11.56 1.87 14.37
C VAL A 214 10.24 2.28 13.67
N VAL A 215 9.78 1.49 12.71
CA VAL A 215 8.55 1.72 11.93
C VAL A 215 7.37 0.89 12.45
N PHE A 216 7.62 -0.35 12.92
CA PHE A 216 6.59 -1.31 13.34
C PHE A 216 6.71 -1.76 14.80
N GLY A 217 7.21 -0.90 15.69
CA GLY A 217 7.15 -1.11 17.14
C GLY A 217 5.82 -0.67 17.75
N GLY A 218 5.77 -0.60 19.08
CA GLY A 218 4.65 -0.04 19.85
C GLY A 218 3.29 -0.57 19.42
N ILE A 219 2.41 0.35 19.00
CA ILE A 219 1.05 0.04 18.53
C ILE A 219 0.99 -1.03 17.43
N SER A 220 1.99 -1.15 16.54
CA SER A 220 1.97 -2.23 15.55
C SER A 220 2.12 -3.61 16.19
N ASN A 221 2.93 -3.73 17.25
CA ASN A 221 3.09 -4.99 17.97
C ASN A 221 1.83 -5.32 18.76
N GLU A 222 1.21 -4.31 19.38
CA GLU A 222 -0.06 -4.46 20.12
C GLU A 222 -1.18 -4.97 19.21
N VAL A 223 -1.35 -4.36 18.04
CA VAL A 223 -2.38 -4.76 17.07
C VAL A 223 -2.10 -6.15 16.47
N SER A 224 -0.85 -6.45 16.13
CA SER A 224 -0.50 -7.80 15.65
C SER A 224 -0.75 -8.87 16.73
N ALA A 225 -0.36 -8.62 17.99
CA ALA A 225 -0.63 -9.54 19.09
C ALA A 225 -2.13 -9.74 19.33
N TYR A 226 -2.92 -8.67 19.21
CA TYR A 226 -4.37 -8.72 19.37
C TYR A 226 -5.04 -9.55 18.27
N LEU A 227 -4.64 -9.34 17.01
CA LEU A 227 -5.13 -10.14 15.90
C LEU A 227 -4.79 -11.64 16.07
N PHE A 228 -3.60 -11.96 16.57
CA PHE A 228 -3.22 -13.36 16.83
C PHE A 228 -4.12 -13.99 17.90
N ASP A 229 -4.32 -13.29 19.02
CA ASP A 229 -5.21 -13.71 20.12
C ASP A 229 -6.65 -13.95 19.61
N LEU A 230 -7.20 -13.02 18.81
CA LEU A 230 -8.55 -13.18 18.24
C LEU A 230 -8.67 -14.41 17.34
N ILE A 231 -7.71 -14.62 16.43
CA ILE A 231 -7.78 -15.77 15.53
C ILE A 231 -7.73 -17.07 16.33
N LEU A 232 -6.83 -17.16 17.32
CA LEU A 232 -6.69 -18.33 18.18
C LEU A 232 -7.95 -18.62 19.00
N GLN A 233 -8.53 -17.60 19.63
CA GLN A 233 -9.81 -17.73 20.32
C GLN A 233 -10.92 -18.20 19.38
N SER A 234 -10.97 -17.70 18.15
CA SER A 234 -11.94 -18.14 17.14
C SER A 234 -11.75 -19.60 16.70
N MET A 235 -10.61 -20.22 17.05
CA MET A 235 -10.33 -21.65 16.88
C MET A 235 -10.49 -22.45 18.19
N GLY A 236 -10.83 -21.80 19.31
CA GLY A 236 -10.96 -22.42 20.63
C GLY A 236 -9.62 -22.55 21.40
N GLU A 237 -8.57 -21.89 20.94
CA GLU A 237 -7.25 -21.88 21.59
C GLU A 237 -7.15 -20.69 22.57
N GLU A 238 -6.74 -20.95 23.81
CA GLU A 238 -6.59 -19.93 24.85
C GLU A 238 -5.14 -19.89 25.34
N LEU A 239 -4.37 -18.94 24.81
CA LEU A 239 -2.95 -18.77 25.15
C LEU A 239 -2.71 -17.75 26.28
N LEU A 240 -3.72 -16.96 26.67
CA LEU A 240 -3.55 -15.85 27.61
C LEU A 240 -3.84 -16.24 29.06
N ALA A 241 -4.75 -17.18 29.30
CA ALA A 241 -5.29 -17.48 30.63
C ALA A 241 -4.24 -17.90 31.68
N ASP A 242 -3.12 -18.50 31.27
CA ASP A 242 -2.17 -19.09 32.21
C ASP A 242 -1.06 -18.13 32.70
N HIS A 243 -0.92 -16.94 32.08
CA HIS A 243 0.30 -16.11 32.25
C HIS A 243 0.04 -14.60 32.45
N PHE A 244 -1.23 -14.17 32.45
CA PHE A 244 -1.61 -12.78 32.60
C PHE A 244 -2.67 -12.61 33.69
N GLU A 245 -2.59 -11.48 34.42
CA GLU A 245 -3.65 -11.09 35.34
C GLU A 245 -4.98 -10.93 34.55
N PRO A 246 -6.10 -11.50 35.03
CA PRO A 246 -7.37 -11.48 34.31
C PRO A 246 -7.83 -10.07 33.89
N GLU A 247 -7.60 -9.04 34.73
CA GLU A 247 -7.97 -7.67 34.36
C GLU A 247 -7.11 -7.09 33.22
N ALA A 248 -5.85 -7.54 33.10
CA ALA A 248 -4.96 -7.12 32.01
C ALA A 248 -5.38 -7.75 30.68
N ILE A 249 -5.77 -9.03 30.71
CA ILE A 249 -6.33 -9.74 29.55
C ILE A 249 -7.59 -9.02 29.08
N GLU A 250 -8.52 -8.71 29.99
CA GLU A 250 -9.78 -8.06 29.63
C GLU A 250 -9.58 -6.65 29.08
N SER A 251 -8.67 -5.87 29.67
CA SER A 251 -8.31 -4.54 29.16
C SER A 251 -7.71 -4.60 27.75
N PHE A 252 -6.84 -5.58 27.51
CA PHE A 252 -6.25 -5.81 26.20
C PHE A 252 -7.30 -6.26 25.18
N ARG A 253 -8.13 -7.24 25.53
CA ARG A 253 -9.16 -7.80 24.63
C ARG A 253 -10.23 -6.80 24.25
N ARG A 254 -10.66 -5.95 25.20
CA ARG A 254 -11.72 -4.96 24.93
C ARG A 254 -11.23 -3.69 24.27
N ARG A 255 -10.03 -3.23 24.62
CA ARG A 255 -9.60 -1.87 24.28
C ARG A 255 -8.22 -1.80 23.65
N LEU A 256 -7.51 -2.92 23.49
CA LEU A 256 -6.11 -2.92 23.04
C LEU A 256 -5.23 -2.03 23.93
N ILE A 257 -5.61 -1.83 25.20
CA ILE A 257 -4.88 -0.98 26.13
C ILE A 257 -3.95 -1.85 26.96
N VAL A 258 -2.66 -1.56 26.87
CA VAL A 258 -1.61 -2.22 27.66
C VAL A 258 -0.84 -1.17 28.45
N ARG A 259 -0.62 -1.42 29.74
CA ARG A 259 0.06 -0.49 30.65
C ARG A 259 1.60 -0.54 30.52
N SER A 260 2.15 -1.55 29.86
CA SER A 260 3.57 -1.74 29.61
C SER A 260 3.78 -2.63 28.37
N THR A 261 4.97 -2.61 27.78
CA THR A 261 5.27 -3.41 26.58
C THR A 261 5.61 -4.88 26.88
N ALA A 262 6.06 -5.18 28.09
CA ALA A 262 6.47 -6.52 28.49
C ALA A 262 5.37 -7.58 28.31
N PRO A 263 4.09 -7.31 28.64
CA PRO A 263 2.98 -8.19 28.27
C PRO A 263 2.93 -8.53 26.79
N ILE A 264 3.00 -7.54 25.90
CA ILE A 264 2.92 -7.74 24.46
C ILE A 264 4.11 -8.54 23.92
N GLU A 265 5.31 -8.25 24.40
CA GLU A 265 6.49 -9.03 24.03
C GLU A 265 6.36 -10.49 24.44
N HIS A 266 5.83 -10.76 25.64
CA HIS A 266 5.56 -12.12 26.10
C HIS A 266 4.53 -12.81 25.20
N LEU A 267 3.44 -12.12 24.85
CA LEU A 267 2.42 -12.64 23.92
C LEU A 267 3.01 -13.02 22.58
N LEU A 268 3.75 -12.10 21.97
CA LEU A 268 4.38 -12.32 20.67
C LEU A 268 5.37 -13.49 20.69
N ASN A 269 6.10 -13.69 21.79
CA ASN A 269 6.96 -14.86 21.98
C ASN A 269 6.15 -16.16 22.12
N LYS A 270 5.01 -16.13 22.84
CA LYS A 270 4.10 -17.29 22.93
C LYS A 270 3.49 -17.66 21.59
N PHE A 271 3.12 -16.67 20.79
CA PHE A 271 2.66 -16.91 19.43
C PHE A 271 3.76 -17.50 18.54
N ASP A 272 5.01 -17.06 18.70
CA ASP A 272 6.16 -17.66 18.01
C ASP A 272 6.37 -19.14 18.40
N GLU A 273 6.21 -19.49 19.68
CA GLU A 273 6.24 -20.89 20.15
C GLU A 273 5.09 -21.72 19.57
N TYR A 274 3.87 -21.18 19.58
CA TYR A 274 2.68 -21.83 19.02
C TYR A 274 2.86 -22.15 17.53
N VAL A 275 3.29 -21.17 16.73
CA VAL A 275 3.47 -21.35 15.28
C VAL A 275 4.63 -22.31 14.96
N LYS A 276 5.65 -22.40 15.82
CA LYS A 276 6.75 -23.37 15.62
C LYS A 276 6.37 -24.81 15.95
N SER A 277 5.28 -25.01 16.70
CA SER A 277 4.82 -26.34 17.12
C SER A 277 3.73 -26.93 16.21
N HIS A 278 3.23 -26.15 15.24
CA HIS A 278 2.13 -26.51 14.32
C HIS A 278 2.47 -26.18 12.86
#